data_AF-A0A2V7H158-F1
#
_entry.id   AF-A0A2V7H158-F1
#
_cell.length_a   1.000
_cell.length_b   1.000
_cell.length_c   1.000
_cell.angle_alpha   90.00
_cell.angle_beta   90.00
_cell.angle_gamma   90.00
#
_symmetry.space_group_name_H-M   'P 1'
#
loop_
_entity.id
_entity.type
_entity.pdbx_description
1 polymer ?
#
loop_
_entity_poly.entity_id
_entity_poly.type
_entity_poly.pdbx_seq_one_letter_code
_entity_poly.pdbx_strand_id
1 'polypeptide(L)'
;MRVTVLTGGATAERVVAFAGAAQVVAALRERQHEVRVVDTVSGLLTAEDERRLLTGEVGRSLPNLEDLDERERRFLSERIATLPAVTGAEVLFLCVHGGRG
;
A
#
# COMPACT_ATOMS: atom_id res chain seq x y z
N MET A 1 16.94 4.94 -8.13
CA MET A 1 16.97 4.09 -6.91
C MET A 1 15.82 3.11 -6.98
N ARG A 2 15.99 1.94 -6.35
CA ARG A 2 14.93 0.94 -6.12
C ARG A 2 14.17 1.34 -4.85
N VAL A 3 12.97 1.87 -5.02
CA VAL A 3 12.12 2.32 -3.91
C VAL A 3 10.92 1.41 -3.81
N THR A 4 10.60 0.97 -2.59
CA THR A 4 9.37 0.22 -2.33
C THR A 4 8.46 1.04 -1.43
N VAL A 5 7.25 1.29 -1.91
CA VAL A 5 6.20 1.99 -1.16
C VAL A 5 5.35 0.94 -0.44
N LEU A 6 5.36 0.96 0.90
CA LEU A 6 4.49 0.14 1.72
C LEU A 6 3.19 0.89 2.01
N THR A 7 2.05 0.28 1.70
CA THR A 7 0.73 0.95 1.83
C THR A 7 -0.41 -0.03 2.10
N GLY A 8 -1.65 0.43 1.96
CA GLY A 8 -2.86 -0.35 2.16
C GLY A 8 -3.20 -0.44 3.64
N GLY A 9 -3.08 -1.64 4.21
CA GLY A 9 -3.48 -1.90 5.60
C GLY A 9 -4.86 -2.53 5.72
N ALA A 10 -5.16 -2.98 6.94
CA ALA A 10 -6.40 -3.65 7.31
C ALA A 10 -7.45 -2.72 7.96
N THR A 11 -7.12 -1.43 8.11
CA THR A 11 -7.98 -0.46 8.79
C THR A 11 -9.00 0.17 7.84
N ALA A 12 -9.92 0.95 8.41
CA ALA A 12 -10.89 1.74 7.64
C ALA A 12 -10.22 2.79 6.73
N GLU A 13 -8.99 3.20 7.06
CA GLU A 13 -8.23 4.20 6.32
C GLU A 13 -7.43 3.62 5.13
N ARG A 14 -7.63 2.34 4.79
CA ARG A 14 -6.94 1.68 3.67
C ARG A 14 -7.00 2.48 2.35
N VAL A 15 -8.16 3.07 2.04
CA VAL A 15 -8.33 3.88 0.83
C VAL A 15 -7.51 5.18 0.92
N VAL A 16 -7.42 5.77 2.11
CA VAL A 16 -6.59 6.96 2.36
C VAL A 16 -5.11 6.63 2.17
N ALA A 17 -4.66 5.48 2.69
CA ALA A 17 -3.30 5.00 2.50
C ALA A 17 -2.97 4.84 1.00
N PHE A 18 -3.86 4.23 0.22
CA PHE A 18 -3.65 4.10 -1.22
C PHE A 18 -3.67 5.44 -1.96
N ALA A 19 -4.53 6.38 -1.57
CA ALA A 19 -4.57 7.72 -2.16
C ALA A 19 -3.28 8.51 -1.91
N GLY A 20 -2.73 8.43 -0.70
CA GLY A 20 -1.42 8.98 -0.40
C GLY A 20 -0.31 8.29 -1.21
N ALA A 21 -0.35 6.96 -1.28
CA ALA A 21 0.64 6.19 -2.03
C ALA A 21 0.59 6.51 -3.52
N ALA A 22 -0.58 6.77 -4.10
CA ALA A 22 -0.72 7.18 -5.50
C ALA A 22 0.11 8.43 -5.83
N GLN A 23 0.06 9.44 -4.96
CA GLN A 23 0.82 10.68 -5.13
C GLN A 23 2.33 10.44 -4.99
N VAL A 24 2.74 9.67 -3.99
CA VAL A 24 4.16 9.33 -3.77
C VAL A 24 4.73 8.53 -4.94
N VAL A 25 4.01 7.50 -5.38
CA VAL A 25 4.43 6.64 -6.49
C VAL A 25 4.57 7.45 -7.77
N ALA A 26 3.62 8.35 -8.08
CA ALA A 26 3.72 9.24 -9.24
C ALA A 26 4.97 10.12 -9.16
N ALA A 27 5.19 10.82 -8.04
CA ALA A 27 6.32 11.74 -7.87
C ALA A 27 7.70 11.04 -7.92
N LEU A 28 7.79 9.80 -7.41
CA LEU A 28 9.01 8.99 -7.48
C LEU A 28 9.28 8.49 -8.90
N ARG A 29 8.24 8.06 -9.63
CA ARG A 29 8.35 7.61 -11.03
C ARG A 29 8.71 8.75 -11.98
N GLU A 30 8.16 9.94 -11.77
CA GLU A 30 8.54 11.16 -12.52
C GLU A 30 10.03 11.48 -12.38
N ARG A 31 10.63 11.13 -11.24
CA ARG A 31 12.08 11.23 -10.97
C ARG A 31 12.88 10.02 -11.44
N GLN A 32 12.28 9.16 -12.28
CA GLN A 32 12.91 7.98 -12.88
C GLN A 32 13.44 6.97 -11.84
N HIS A 33 12.79 6.88 -10.68
CA HIS A 33 13.06 5.81 -9.72
C HIS A 33 12.34 4.51 -10.13
N GLU A 34 12.93 3.36 -9.79
CA GLU A 34 12.28 2.06 -9.95
C GLU A 34 11.39 1.83 -8.74
N VAL A 35 10.08 1.98 -8.92
CA VAL A 35 9.11 1.95 -7.81
C VAL A 35 8.29 0.67 -7.84
N ARG A 36 8.34 -0.10 -6.75
CA ARG A 36 7.42 -1.22 -6.45
C ARG A 36 6.45 -0.82 -5.34
N VAL A 37 5.23 -1.33 -5.41
CA VAL A 37 4.19 -1.04 -4.41
C VAL A 37 3.80 -2.35 -3.73
N VAL A 38 3.83 -2.36 -2.41
CA VAL A 38 3.46 -3.52 -1.59
C VAL A 38 2.33 -3.09 -0.66
N ASP A 39 1.19 -3.75 -0.80
CA ASP A 39 0.13 -3.69 0.18
C ASP A 39 0.44 -4.62 1.34
N THR A 40 0.30 -4.12 2.57
CA THR A 40 0.55 -4.93 3.77
C THR A 40 -0.47 -6.06 3.97
N VAL A 41 -1.55 -6.10 3.20
CA VAL A 41 -2.56 -7.19 3.24
C VAL A 41 -2.39 -8.17 2.07
N SER A 42 -2.20 -7.69 0.83
CA SER A 42 -2.09 -8.58 -0.34
C SER A 42 -0.66 -8.85 -0.83
N GLY A 43 0.34 -8.11 -0.36
CA GLY A 43 1.73 -8.21 -0.82
C GLY A 43 2.03 -7.33 -2.03
N LEU A 44 2.98 -7.75 -2.88
CA LEU A 44 3.41 -7.00 -4.06
C LEU A 44 2.25 -6.83 -5.05
N LEU A 45 1.98 -5.60 -5.44
CA LEU A 45 0.92 -5.28 -6.39
C LEU A 45 1.35 -5.53 -7.83
N THR A 46 0.43 -6.05 -8.64
CA THR A 46 0.59 -6.09 -10.09
C THR A 46 0.31 -4.71 -10.70
N ALA A 47 0.70 -4.50 -11.96
CA ALA A 47 0.38 -3.26 -12.67
C ALA A 47 -1.14 -3.02 -12.80
N GLU A 48 -1.94 -4.08 -12.83
CA GLU A 48 -3.40 -3.99 -12.83
C GLU A 48 -3.94 -3.56 -11.47
N ASP A 49 -3.42 -4.16 -10.39
CA ASP A 49 -3.76 -3.77 -9.02
C ASP A 49 -3.37 -2.33 -8.73
N GLU A 50 -2.20 -1.89 -9.17
CA GLU A 50 -1.78 -0.49 -9.03
C GLU A 50 -2.76 0.46 -9.71
N ARG A 51 -3.16 0.19 -10.96
CA ARG A 51 -4.14 1.04 -11.67
C ARG A 51 -5.48 1.10 -10.95
N ARG A 52 -5.90 -0.01 -10.32
CA ARG A 52 -7.17 -0.11 -9.61
C ARG A 52 -7.14 0.54 -8.23
N LEU A 53 -6.03 0.38 -7.49
CA LEU A 53 -5.94 0.74 -6.08
C LEU A 53 -5.33 2.13 -5.87
N LEU A 54 -4.32 2.51 -6.66
CA LEU A 54 -3.64 3.81 -6.54
C LEU A 54 -4.43 4.93 -7.22
N THR A 55 -5.62 5.17 -6.69
CA THR A 55 -6.48 6.27 -7.11
C THR A 55 -6.38 7.40 -6.08
N GLY A 56 -6.46 8.66 -6.53
CA GLY A 56 -6.48 9.82 -5.63
C GLY A 56 -7.80 10.02 -4.89
N GLU A 57 -8.79 9.15 -5.09
CA GLU A 57 -10.13 9.30 -4.56
C GLU A 57 -10.28 8.55 -3.23
N VAL A 58 -10.58 9.28 -2.17
CA VAL A 58 -11.06 8.70 -0.91
C VAL A 58 -12.58 8.66 -0.98
N GLY A 59 -13.14 7.45 -1.08
CA GLY A 59 -14.58 7.24 -1.06
C GLY A 59 -15.23 7.84 0.19
N ARG A 60 -16.49 8.29 0.07
CA ARG A 60 -17.24 8.91 1.18
C ARG A 60 -18.02 7.92 2.05
N SER A 61 -18.09 6.66 1.62
CA SER A 61 -18.76 5.59 2.34
C SER A 61 -17.85 4.95 3.36
N LEU A 62 -18.40 4.62 4.52
CA LEU A 62 -17.71 3.77 5.49
C LEU A 62 -17.46 2.38 4.89
N PRO A 63 -16.30 1.76 5.18
CA PRO A 63 -16.04 0.38 4.80
C PRO A 63 -16.96 -0.58 5.57
N ASN A 64 -17.28 -1.72 4.96
CA ASN A 64 -18.00 -2.80 5.65
C ASN A 64 -17.11 -3.38 6.76
N LEU A 65 -17.69 -3.63 7.93
CA LEU A 65 -16.99 -4.22 9.08
C LEU A 65 -16.47 -5.64 8.77
N GLU A 66 -17.23 -6.44 8.03
CA GLU A 66 -16.80 -7.79 7.64
C GLU A 66 -15.51 -7.76 6.80
N ASP A 67 -15.40 -6.78 5.89
CA ASP A 67 -14.20 -6.59 5.08
C ASP A 67 -12.98 -6.21 5.94
N LEU A 68 -13.19 -5.47 7.04
CA LEU A 68 -12.11 -5.08 7.95
C LEU A 68 -11.57 -6.31 8.69
N ASP A 69 -12.47 -7.13 9.26
CA ASP A 69 -12.10 -8.34 9.99
C ASP A 69 -11.35 -9.33 9.09
N GLU A 70 -11.81 -9.52 7.85
CA GLU A 70 -11.12 -10.38 6.88
C GLU A 70 -9.72 -9.87 6.50
N ARG A 71 -9.52 -8.55 6.45
CA ARG A 71 -8.22 -7.96 6.12
C ARG A 71 -7.28 -8.02 7.31
N GLU A 72 -7.79 -7.86 8.53
CA GLU A 72 -7.01 -8.00 9.75
C GLU A 72 -6.44 -9.42 9.86
N ARG A 73 -7.27 -10.45 9.57
CA ARG A 73 -6.81 -11.85 9.50
C ARG A 73 -5.76 -12.11 8.42
N ARG A 74 -5.79 -11.34 7.32
CA ARG A 74 -4.85 -11.46 6.20
C ARG A 74 -3.61 -10.59 6.36
N PHE A 75 -3.53 -9.76 7.40
CA PHE A 75 -2.43 -8.81 7.57
C PHE A 75 -1.07 -9.54 7.58
N LEU A 76 -0.22 -9.23 6.60
CA LEU A 76 0.98 -9.99 6.29
C LEU A 76 2.22 -9.48 7.03
N SER A 77 2.09 -9.01 8.28
CA SER A 77 3.16 -8.32 9.01
C SER A 77 4.53 -9.00 8.91
N GLU A 78 4.59 -10.31 9.16
CA GLU A 78 5.84 -11.08 9.12
C GLU A 78 6.28 -11.46 7.70
N ARG A 79 5.33 -11.62 6.77
CA ARG A 79 5.63 -12.05 5.39
C ARG A 79 6.08 -10.90 4.49
N ILE A 80 5.75 -9.66 4.82
CA ILE A 80 6.19 -8.47 4.05
C ILE A 80 7.71 -8.35 4.10
N ALA A 81 8.32 -8.59 5.27
CA ALA A 81 9.74 -8.44 5.49
C ALA A 81 10.61 -9.37 4.62
N THR A 82 10.04 -10.49 4.14
CA THR A 82 10.76 -11.46 3.30
C THR A 82 10.52 -11.27 1.80
N LEU A 83 9.64 -10.35 1.40
CA LEU A 83 9.36 -10.10 -0.02
C LEU A 83 10.63 -9.57 -0.72
N PRO A 84 10.99 -10.11 -1.91
CA PRO A 84 12.11 -9.56 -2.69
C PRO A 84 11.97 -8.08 -3.02
N ALA A 85 10.73 -7.61 -3.18
CA ALA A 85 10.44 -6.19 -3.36
C ALA A 85 10.83 -5.34 -2.14
N VAL A 86 10.79 -5.91 -0.93
CA VAL A 86 11.14 -5.23 0.32
C VAL A 86 12.63 -5.37 0.59
N THR A 87 13.17 -6.59 0.53
CA THR A 87 14.59 -6.86 0.82
C THR A 87 15.54 -6.32 -0.24
N GLY A 88 15.09 -6.20 -1.49
CA GLY A 88 15.87 -5.64 -2.59
C GLY A 88 15.76 -4.12 -2.75
N ALA A 89 14.93 -3.46 -1.93
CA ALA A 89 14.76 -2.01 -1.98
C ALA A 89 15.96 -1.28 -1.34
N GLU A 90 16.34 -0.15 -1.93
CA GLU A 90 17.32 0.77 -1.35
C GLU A 90 16.64 1.71 -0.34
N VAL A 91 15.36 1.99 -0.55
CA VAL A 91 14.53 2.82 0.31
C VAL A 91 13.15 2.19 0.47
N LEU A 92 12.68 2.09 1.71
CA LEU A 92 11.29 1.81 2.04
C LEU A 92 10.58 3.11 2.36
N PHE A 93 9.56 3.45 1.59
CA PHE A 93 8.70 4.60 1.85
C PHE A 93 7.40 4.11 2.49
N LEU A 94 7.12 4.53 3.72
CA LEU A 94 5.92 4.11 4.45
C LEU A 94 4.77 5.07 4.15
N CYS A 95 3.74 4.58 3.49
CA CYS A 95 2.48 5.29 3.29
C CYS A 95 1.33 4.46 3.89
N VAL A 96 1.37 4.36 5.21
CA VAL A 96 0.44 3.58 6.03
C VAL A 96 -0.23 4.50 7.06
N HIS A 97 -1.44 4.13 7.48
CA HIS A 97 -2.17 4.82 8.54
C HIS A 97 -2.15 4.00 9.83
N GLY A 98 -2.06 4.71 10.96
CA GLY A 98 -1.93 4.11 12.28
C GLY A 98 -3.29 3.87 12.94
N GLY A 99 -3.77 2.62 12.89
CA GLY A 99 -4.84 2.13 13.77
C GLY A 99 -6.15 2.92 13.75
N ARG A 100 -6.92 2.85 14.83
CA ARG A 100 -8.18 3.62 14.98
C ARG A 100 -7.86 5.02 15.50
N GLY A 101 -8.06 6.03 14.66
CA GLY A 101 -8.20 7.44 15.02
C GLY A 101 -9.66 7.87 14.99
#